data_AF-A0A847PFD9-F1
#
_entry.id   AF-A0A847PFD9-F1
#
_cell.length_a   1.000
_cell.length_b   1.000
_cell.length_c   1.000
_cell.angle_alpha   90.00
_cell.angle_beta   90.00
_cell.angle_gamma   90.00
#
_symmetry.space_group_name_H-M   'P 1'
#
loop_
_entity.id
_entity.type
_entity.pdbx_description
1 polymer ?
#
loop_
_entity_poly.entity_id
_entity_poly.type
_entity_poly.pdbx_seq_one_letter_code
_entity_poly.pdbx_strand_id
1 'polypeptide(L)' 'MATETVKRSAVSLKLAAGVNEAGRTIVKSCSMGKVAPNADADKIMLVATSLGPVLAYPVTRVERTNVTLIED' A
#
# COMPACT_ATOMS: atom_id res chain seq x y z
N MET A 1 3.73 31.06 5.03
CA MET A 1 4.09 29.99 4.08
C MET A 1 3.94 28.70 4.87
N ALA A 2 2.87 27.94 4.66
CA ALA A 2 2.64 26.71 5.41
C ALA A 2 3.75 25.69 5.11
N THR A 3 4.31 25.06 6.14
CA THR A 3 5.36 24.05 5.99
C THR A 3 4.71 22.67 6.02
N GLU A 4 4.66 21.98 4.89
CA GLU A 4 4.09 20.63 4.80
C GLU A 4 5.16 19.59 5.16
N THR A 5 5.07 19.02 6.37
CA THR A 5 5.97 17.93 6.78
C THR A 5 5.25 16.59 6.66
N VAL A 6 5.82 15.64 5.92
CA VAL A 6 5.24 14.28 5.81
C VAL A 6 5.43 13.54 7.13
N LYS A 7 4.33 13.33 7.86
CA LYS A 7 4.31 12.69 9.19
C LYS A 7 4.30 11.16 9.11
N ARG A 8 3.68 10.59 8.06
CA ARG A 8 3.61 9.13 7.86
C ARG A 8 3.50 8.77 6.38
N SER A 9 4.27 7.78 5.95
CA SER A 9 4.10 7.14 4.64
C SER A 9 3.91 5.63 4.83
N ALA A 10 2.92 5.08 4.14
CA ALA A 10 2.59 3.66 4.18
C ALA A 10 2.14 3.18 2.79
N VAL A 11 2.31 1.88 2.54
CA VAL A 11 1.86 1.21 1.32
C VAL A 11 0.86 0.13 1.72
N SER A 12 -0.28 0.08 1.06
CA SER A 12 -1.30 -0.95 1.23
C SER A 12 -1.38 -1.81 -0.02
N LEU A 13 -1.19 -3.11 0.15
CA LEU A 13 -1.42 -4.11 -0.88
C LEU A 13 -2.83 -4.68 -0.75
N LYS A 14 -3.56 -4.73 -1.86
CA LYS A 14 -4.84 -5.42 -1.99
C LYS A 14 -4.59 -6.79 -2.59
N LEU A 15 -5.15 -7.81 -1.95
CA LEU A 15 -4.94 -9.21 -2.25
C LEU A 15 -6.29 -9.84 -2.61
N ALA A 16 -6.37 -10.57 -3.73
CA ALA A 16 -7.59 -11.30 -4.08
C ALA A 16 -7.64 -12.64 -3.33
N ALA A 17 -8.48 -12.72 -2.31
CA ALA A 17 -8.65 -13.88 -1.45
C ALA A 17 -9.74 -14.86 -1.92
N GLY A 18 -10.18 -14.75 -3.18
CA GLY A 18 -11.23 -15.57 -3.77
C GLY A 18 -12.50 -14.77 -4.08
N VAL A 19 -13.61 -15.50 -4.29
CA VAL A 19 -14.93 -14.95 -4.64
C VAL A 19 -15.93 -15.41 -3.58
N ASN A 20 -16.84 -14.54 -3.16
CA ASN A 20 -17.90 -14.89 -2.21
C ASN A 20 -19.08 -15.58 -2.91
N GLU A 21 -20.05 -16.06 -2.13
CA GLU A 21 -21.26 -16.73 -2.63
C GLU A 21 -22.11 -15.85 -3.56
N ALA A 22 -21.95 -14.53 -3.49
CA ALA A 22 -22.61 -13.55 -4.35
C ALA A 22 -21.80 -13.17 -5.61
N GLY A 23 -20.73 -13.88 -5.92
CA GLY A 23 -19.90 -13.65 -7.11
C GLY A 23 -18.96 -12.43 -7.02
N ARG A 24 -18.77 -11.84 -5.84
CA ARG A 24 -17.90 -10.68 -5.62
C ARG A 24 -16.52 -11.11 -5.12
N THR A 25 -15.47 -10.51 -5.67
CA THR A 25 -14.09 -10.74 -5.21
C THR A 25 -13.92 -10.32 -3.75
N ILE A 26 -13.43 -11.23 -2.92
CA ILE A 26 -13.04 -10.96 -1.54
C ILE A 26 -11.65 -10.34 -1.58
N VAL A 27 -11.53 -9.09 -1.13
CA VAL A 27 -10.26 -8.37 -1.09
C VAL A 27 -9.74 -8.31 0.34
N LYS A 28 -8.53 -8.82 0.57
CA LYS A 28 -7.79 -8.64 1.83
C LYS A 28 -6.77 -7.51 1.66
N SER A 29 -6.52 -6.77 2.74
CA SER A 29 -5.55 -5.67 2.73
C SER A 29 -4.35 -6.02 3.62
N CYS A 30 -3.14 -5.81 3.12
CA CYS A 30 -1.90 -5.90 3.89
C CYS A 30 -1.22 -4.53 3.86
N SER A 31 -0.87 -3.98 5.03
CA SER A 31 -0.29 -2.64 5.13
C SER A 31 1.17 -2.70 5.57
N MET A 32 2.04 -2.04 4.82
CA MET A 32 3.45 -1.83 5.11
C MET A 32 3.66 -0.39 5.55
N GLY A 33 3.99 -0.19 6.83
CA GLY A 33 4.32 1.12 7.39
C GLY A 33 5.80 1.46 7.25
N LYS A 34 6.16 2.67 7.72
CA LYS A 34 7.55 3.16 7.79
C LYS A 34 8.25 3.22 6.42
N VAL A 35 7.48 3.52 5.38
CA VAL A 35 8.03 3.78 4.05
C VAL A 35 8.67 5.17 4.09
N ALA A 36 9.83 5.35 3.45
CA ALA A 36 10.42 6.67 3.36
C ALA A 36 9.50 7.60 2.54
N PRO A 37 9.28 8.86 2.93
CA PRO A 37 8.39 9.78 2.21
C PRO A 37 8.86 10.04 0.77
N ASN A 38 10.17 9.98 0.52
CA ASN A 38 10.77 10.12 -0.82
C ASN A 38 11.09 8.78 -1.47
N ALA A 39 10.51 7.68 -0.98
CA ALA A 39 10.69 6.37 -1.61
C ALA A 39 10.15 6.42 -3.05
N ASP A 40 10.95 5.91 -3.96
CA ASP A 40 10.63 5.85 -5.37
C ASP A 40 9.46 4.87 -5.64
N ALA A 41 8.55 5.25 -6.53
CA ALA A 41 7.35 4.47 -6.81
C ALA A 41 7.66 3.12 -7.48
N ASP A 42 8.64 3.08 -8.40
CA ASP A 42 9.06 1.85 -9.06
C ASP A 42 9.72 0.90 -8.06
N LYS A 43 10.53 1.44 -7.13
CA LYS A 43 11.11 0.65 -6.03
C LYS A 43 10.04 0.08 -5.09
N ILE A 44 8.98 0.85 -4.80
CA ILE A 44 7.84 0.36 -3.99
C ILE A 44 7.12 -0.78 -4.73
N MET A 45 6.87 -0.62 -6.03
CA MET A 45 6.25 -1.67 -6.85
C MET A 45 7.14 -2.92 -6.90
N LEU A 46 8.45 -2.77 -7.04
CA LEU A 46 9.38 -3.90 -7.06
C LEU A 46 9.35 -4.70 -5.75
N VAL A 47 9.30 -4.01 -4.60
CA VAL A 47 9.13 -4.66 -3.29
C VAL A 47 7.78 -5.37 -3.21
N ALA A 48 6.70 -4.72 -3.64
CA ALA A 48 5.36 -5.32 -3.65
C ALA A 48 5.28 -6.59 -4.51
N THR A 49 5.89 -6.57 -5.70
CA THR A 49 6.00 -7.74 -6.59
C THR A 49 6.86 -8.83 -5.96
N SER A 50 7.97 -8.48 -5.33
CA SER A 50 8.88 -9.42 -4.67
C SER A 50 8.24 -10.11 -3.46
N LEU A 51 7.26 -9.47 -2.82
CA LEU A 51 6.47 -10.07 -1.74
C LEU A 51 5.39 -11.03 -2.26
N GLY A 52 4.99 -10.91 -3.52
CA GLY A 52 3.96 -11.74 -4.16
C GLY A 52 4.09 -13.25 -3.86
N PRO A 53 5.26 -13.88 -4.05
CA PRO A 53 5.46 -15.31 -3.77
C PRO A 53 5.31 -15.72 -2.31
N VAL A 54 5.49 -14.79 -1.38
CA VAL A 54 5.44 -15.03 0.08
C VAL A 54 4.03 -14.74 0.63
N LEU A 55 3.20 -14.05 -0.15
CA LEU A 55 1.84 -13.70 0.22
C LEU A 55 0.89 -14.86 -0.11
N ALA A 56 -0.04 -15.15 0.79
CA ALA A 56 -1.01 -16.24 0.62
C ALA A 56 -1.96 -16.06 -0.58
N TYR A 57 -2.02 -14.85 -1.16
CA TYR A 57 -2.97 -14.47 -2.20
C TYR A 57 -2.31 -13.52 -3.21
N PRO A 58 -2.74 -13.54 -4.48
CA PRO A 58 -2.18 -12.66 -5.50
C PRO A 58 -2.49 -11.18 -5.20
N VAL A 59 -1.47 -10.33 -5.36
CA VAL A 59 -1.58 -8.87 -5.26
C VAL A 59 -2.32 -8.35 -6.49
N THR A 60 -3.42 -7.62 -6.28
CA THR A 60 -4.22 -7.02 -7.36
C THR A 60 -4.08 -5.51 -7.44
N ARG A 61 -3.68 -4.85 -6.34
CA ARG A 61 -3.48 -3.39 -6.31
C ARG A 61 -2.48 -3.01 -5.24
N VAL A 62 -1.66 -1.99 -5.53
CA VAL A 62 -0.74 -1.36 -4.59
C VAL A 62 -1.14 0.10 -4.45
N GLU A 63 -1.36 0.55 -3.22
CA GLU A 63 -1.77 1.91 -2.91
C GLU A 63 -0.75 2.55 -1.96
N ARG A 64 -0.35 3.78 -2.24
CA ARG A 64 0.52 4.55 -1.33
C ARG A 64 -0.29 5.64 -0.64
N THR A 65 -0.11 5.77 0.66
CA THR A 65 -0.76 6.80 1.48
C THR A 65 0.31 7.61 2.20
N ASN A 66 0.31 8.92 1.95
CA ASN A 66 1.12 9.90 2.67
C ASN A 66 0.20 10.78 3.52
N VAL A 67 0.54 10.93 4.81
CA VAL A 67 -0.13 11.84 5.73
C VAL A 67 0.84 12.97 6.02
N THR A 68 0.46 14.19 5.63
CA THR A 68 1.18 15.44 5.92
C THR A 68 0.57 16.14 7.13
N LEU A 69 1.41 16.78 7.94
CA LEU A 69 0.98 17.75 8.94
C LEU A 69 1.08 19.14 8.29
N ILE A 70 -0.01 19.90 8.37
CA ILE A 70 -0.03 21.33 8.00
C ILE A 70 -0.04 22.08 9.33
N GLU A 71 1.04 22.80 9.62
CA GLU A 71 1.11 23.74 10.76
C GLU A 71 0.94 25.17 10.21
N ASP A 72 -0.03 25.91 10.79
CA ASP A 72 -0.32 27.33 10.53
C ASP A 72 0.44 28.22 11.52
#